data_AF-A0A285VL01-F1
#
_entry.id   AF-A0A285VL01-F1
#
_cell.length_a   1.000
_cell.length_b   1.000
_cell.length_c   1.000
_cell.angle_alpha   90.00
_cell.angle_beta   90.00
_cell.angle_gamma   90.00
#
_symmetry.space_group_name_H-M   'P 1'
#
loop_
_entity.id
_entity.type
_entity.pdbx_description
1 polymer ?
#
loop_
_entity_poly.entity_id
_entity_poly.type
_entity_poly.pdbx_seq_one_letter_code
_entity_poly.pdbx_strand_id
1 'polypeptide(L)'
;MTGPDQRVGADVELERVVRRWQQLPLDRALPAGPGFLEVVQSLADAVSDAEGMPHDPVPDLGAAVLPDQLRVMVHDWRSAGLAEEELAQRLTALRRALP
;
A
#
# COMPACT_ATOMS: atom_id res chain seq x y z
N MET A 1 -5.36 -3.41 -19.97
CA MET A 1 -5.49 -4.86 -19.73
C MET A 1 -4.19 -5.34 -19.10
N THR A 2 -4.17 -5.45 -17.78
CA THR A 2 -2.97 -5.89 -17.07
C THR A 2 -2.80 -7.39 -17.24
N GLY A 3 -1.58 -7.85 -17.58
CA GLY A 3 -1.29 -9.27 -17.73
C GLY A 3 -1.34 -10.02 -16.39
N PRO A 4 -1.69 -11.32 -16.38
CA PRO A 4 -1.77 -12.12 -15.15
C PRO A 4 -0.48 -12.10 -14.33
N ASP A 5 0.69 -12.08 -14.98
CA ASP A 5 1.99 -12.06 -14.31
C ASP A 5 2.24 -10.79 -13.47
N GLN A 6 1.72 -9.63 -13.93
CA GLN A 6 1.90 -8.36 -13.20
C GLN A 6 1.07 -8.34 -11.92
N ARG A 7 -0.16 -8.86 -11.99
CA ARG A 7 -1.03 -9.00 -10.81
C ARG A 7 -0.43 -9.94 -9.77
N VAL A 8 0.12 -11.07 -10.23
CA VAL A 8 0.86 -12.01 -9.36
C VAL A 8 2.05 -11.31 -8.70
N GLY A 9 2.79 -10.49 -9.45
CA GLY A 9 3.89 -9.70 -8.91
C GLY A 9 3.47 -8.76 -7.79
N ALA A 10 2.39 -7.99 -7.98
CA ALA A 10 1.86 -7.09 -6.97
C ALA A 10 1.32 -7.83 -5.73
N ASP A 11 0.62 -8.96 -5.92
CA ASP A 11 0.11 -9.78 -4.81
C ASP A 11 1.25 -10.36 -3.95
N VAL A 12 2.33 -10.83 -4.58
CA VAL A 12 3.53 -11.33 -3.89
C VAL A 12 4.20 -10.22 -3.08
N GLU A 13 4.38 -9.02 -3.64
CA GLU A 13 4.99 -7.91 -2.92
C GLU A 13 4.09 -7.40 -1.78
N LEU A 14 2.77 -7.37 -1.97
CA LEU A 14 1.82 -7.05 -0.89
C LEU A 14 1.96 -8.03 0.28
N GLU A 15 1.98 -9.34 -0.01
CA GLU A 15 2.15 -10.36 1.03
C GLU A 15 3.47 -10.17 1.79
N ARG A 16 4.57 -9.86 1.07
CA ARG A 16 5.88 -9.61 1.69
C ARG A 16 5.87 -8.38 2.59
N VAL A 17 5.25 -7.28 2.18
CA VAL A 17 5.10 -6.07 3.00
C VAL A 17 4.33 -6.38 4.27
N VAL A 18 3.15 -7.01 4.14
CA VAL A 18 2.30 -7.38 5.28
C VAL A 18 3.07 -8.27 6.26
N ARG A 19 3.71 -9.34 5.76
CA ARG A 19 4.46 -10.27 6.61
C ARG A 19 5.61 -9.57 7.33
N ARG A 20 6.37 -8.72 6.62
CA ARG A 20 7.48 -7.95 7.23
C ARG A 20 6.98 -7.03 8.34
N TRP A 21 5.87 -6.32 8.11
CA TRP A 21 5.27 -5.45 9.12
C TRP A 21 4.80 -6.22 10.36
N GLN A 22 4.09 -7.34 10.16
CA GLN A 22 3.58 -8.16 11.27
C GLN A 22 4.68 -8.82 12.12
N GLN A 23 5.85 -9.04 11.53
CA GLN A 23 7.02 -9.60 12.23
C GLN A 23 7.86 -8.53 12.93
N LEU A 24 7.57 -7.25 12.70
CA LEU A 24 8.35 -6.16 13.23
C LEU A 24 8.04 -5.96 14.73
N PRO A 25 9.07 -5.90 15.60
CA PRO A 25 8.87 -5.48 16.99
C PRO A 25 8.18 -4.12 17.07
N LEU A 26 7.29 -3.94 18.05
CA LEU A 26 6.46 -2.74 18.16
C LEU A 26 7.29 -1.44 18.26
N ASP A 27 8.41 -1.48 18.97
CA ASP A 27 9.36 -0.36 19.10
C ASP A 27 9.96 0.09 17.76
N ARG A 28 10.00 -0.80 16.76
CA ARG A 28 10.41 -0.48 15.38
C ARG A 28 9.24 -0.15 14.47
N ALA A 29 8.06 -0.67 14.76
CA ALA A 29 6.85 -0.40 13.98
C ALA A 29 6.36 1.03 14.19
N LEU A 30 6.37 1.52 15.43
CA LEU A 30 5.88 2.86 15.74
C LEU A 30 6.63 3.96 14.97
N PRO A 31 7.98 3.98 14.91
CA PRO A 31 8.70 4.98 14.12
C PRO A 31 8.53 4.82 12.60
N ALA A 32 8.28 3.60 12.11
CA ALA A 32 8.08 3.33 10.69
C ALA A 32 6.64 3.62 10.21
N GLY A 33 5.69 3.74 11.14
CA GLY A 33 4.26 3.95 10.88
C GLY A 33 3.95 5.14 9.96
N PRO A 34 4.48 6.34 10.22
CA PRO A 34 4.22 7.51 9.38
C PRO A 34 4.61 7.29 7.91
N GLY A 35 5.79 6.72 7.64
CA GLY A 35 6.23 6.44 6.26
C GLY A 35 5.40 5.35 5.57
N PHE A 36 4.86 4.40 6.33
CA PHE A 36 3.91 3.43 5.79
C PHE A 36 2.58 4.12 5.43
N LEU A 37 2.04 4.96 6.34
CA LEU A 37 0.80 5.70 6.11
C LEU A 37 0.92 6.64 4.91
N GLU A 38 2.07 7.30 4.71
CA GLU A 38 2.35 8.12 3.52
C GLU A 38 2.20 7.33 2.21
N VAL A 39 2.63 6.06 2.18
CA VAL A 39 2.43 5.19 1.00
C VAL A 39 0.95 4.86 0.82
N VAL A 40 0.22 4.59 1.91
CA VAL A 40 -1.23 4.34 1.85
C VAL A 40 -1.96 5.59 1.33
N GLN A 41 -1.62 6.78 1.82
CA GLN A 41 -2.14 8.05 1.31
C GLN A 41 -1.85 8.23 -0.17
N SER A 42 -0.61 7.98 -0.61
CA SER A 42 -0.24 8.12 -2.02
C SER A 42 -1.00 7.18 -2.96
N LEU A 43 -1.43 6.00 -2.48
CA LEU A 43 -2.32 5.14 -3.23
C LEU A 43 -3.75 5.70 -3.27
N ALA A 44 -4.25 6.23 -2.15
CA ALA A 44 -5.56 6.89 -2.09
C ALA A 44 -5.64 8.09 -3.05
N ASP A 45 -4.63 8.96 -3.05
CA ASP A 45 -4.58 10.15 -3.91
C ASP A 45 -4.61 9.75 -5.39
N ALA A 46 -3.87 8.70 -5.77
CA ALA A 46 -3.85 8.20 -7.15
C ALA A 46 -5.20 7.59 -7.58
N VAL A 47 -5.91 6.93 -6.67
CA VAL A 47 -7.28 6.45 -6.91
C VAL A 47 -8.23 7.62 -7.07
N SER A 48 -8.17 8.62 -6.17
CA SER A 48 -8.99 9.83 -6.28
C SER A 48 -8.74 10.56 -7.61
N ASP A 49 -7.49 10.68 -8.05
CA ASP A 49 -7.14 11.26 -9.36
C ASP A 49 -7.76 10.46 -10.52
N ALA A 50 -7.68 9.13 -10.48
CA ALA A 50 -8.23 8.26 -11.51
C ALA A 50 -9.76 8.34 -11.60
N GLU A 51 -10.43 8.54 -10.47
CA GLU A 51 -11.88 8.62 -10.36
C GLU A 51 -12.44 10.05 -10.48
N GLY A 52 -11.57 11.06 -10.51
CA GLY A 52 -11.97 12.48 -10.53
C GLY A 52 -12.58 12.96 -9.22
N MET A 53 -12.21 12.34 -8.10
CA MET A 53 -12.65 12.68 -6.75
C MET A 53 -11.65 13.62 -6.06
N PRO A 54 -12.08 14.44 -5.10
CA PRO A 54 -11.15 15.18 -4.25
C PRO A 54 -10.25 14.24 -3.44
N HIS A 55 -9.06 14.73 -3.06
CA HIS A 55 -8.18 14.02 -2.14
C HIS A 55 -8.69 14.18 -0.72
N ASP A 56 -8.85 13.05 -0.02
CA ASP A 56 -9.18 13.03 1.40
C ASP A 56 -8.06 12.33 2.18
N PRO A 57 -7.73 12.82 3.39
CA PRO A 57 -6.70 12.20 4.21
C PRO A 57 -7.14 10.81 4.68
N VAL A 58 -6.29 9.82 4.46
CA VAL A 58 -6.41 8.49 5.05
C VAL A 58 -6.26 8.64 6.57
N PRO A 59 -7.23 8.17 7.36
CA PRO A 59 -7.15 8.30 8.81
C PRO A 59 -5.99 7.49 9.37
N ASP A 60 -5.21 8.10 10.27
CA ASP A 60 -4.25 7.36 11.10
C ASP A 60 -5.02 6.60 12.19
N LEU A 61 -5.14 5.29 11.98
CA LEU A 61 -5.82 4.35 12.88
C LEU A 61 -4.80 3.54 13.71
N GLY A 62 -3.52 3.89 13.65
CA GLY A 62 -2.43 3.26 14.37
C GLY A 62 -1.79 2.07 13.65
N ALA A 63 -0.58 1.72 14.11
CA ALA A 63 0.31 0.73 13.51
C ALA A 63 -0.32 -0.66 13.29
N ALA A 64 -1.31 -1.05 14.11
CA ALA A 64 -1.93 -2.37 14.02
C ALA A 64 -2.74 -2.57 12.73
N VAL A 65 -3.32 -1.52 12.16
CA VAL A 65 -4.25 -1.62 11.03
C VAL A 65 -3.67 -1.17 9.69
N LEU A 66 -2.47 -0.61 9.68
CA LEU A 66 -1.79 -0.17 8.44
C LEU A 66 -1.73 -1.27 7.35
N PRO A 67 -1.47 -2.56 7.66
CA PRO A 67 -1.53 -3.63 6.66
C PRO A 67 -2.92 -3.81 6.04
N ASP A 68 -3.98 -3.59 6.81
CA ASP A 68 -5.35 -3.70 6.33
C ASP A 68 -5.75 -2.49 5.48
N GLN A 69 -5.35 -1.28 5.89
CA GLN A 69 -5.51 -0.09 5.05
C GLN A 69 -4.79 -0.22 3.71
N LEU A 70 -3.57 -0.79 3.70
CA LEU A 70 -2.86 -1.08 2.45
C LEU A 70 -3.61 -2.06 1.54
N ARG A 71 -4.21 -3.11 2.10
CA ARG A 71 -5.03 -4.08 1.32
C ARG A 71 -6.24 -3.42 0.70
N VAL A 72 -6.90 -2.52 1.43
CA VAL A 72 -8.03 -1.75 0.90
C VAL A 72 -7.56 -0.85 -0.25
N MET A 73 -6.46 -0.10 -0.06
CA MET A 73 -5.94 0.75 -1.14
C MET A 73 -5.48 -0.03 -2.38
N VAL A 74 -4.93 -1.24 -2.21
CA VAL A 74 -4.63 -2.14 -3.34
C VAL A 74 -5.90 -2.59 -4.05
N HIS A 75 -6.97 -2.86 -3.31
CA HIS A 75 -8.27 -3.20 -3.90
C HIS A 75 -8.84 -2.02 -4.70
N ASP A 76 -8.80 -0.81 -4.13
CA ASP A 76 -9.33 0.40 -4.75
C ASP A 76 -8.52 0.77 -6.00
N TRP A 77 -7.19 0.67 -5.94
CA TRP A 77 -6.29 0.81 -7.09
C TRP A 77 -6.71 -0.08 -8.27
N ARG A 78 -7.03 -1.34 -7.98
CA ARG A 78 -7.49 -2.31 -8.99
C ARG A 78 -8.87 -1.96 -9.53
N SER A 79 -9.78 -1.55 -8.66
CA SER A 79 -11.14 -1.12 -9.03
C SER A 79 -11.11 0.12 -9.94
N ALA A 80 -10.20 1.06 -9.68
CA ALA A 80 -9.93 2.22 -10.53
C ALA A 80 -9.20 1.89 -11.85
N GLY A 81 -8.78 0.63 -12.06
CA GLY A 81 -8.14 0.18 -13.30
C GLY A 81 -6.71 0.67 -13.48
N LEU A 82 -6.04 1.09 -12.40
CA LEU A 82 -4.66 1.57 -12.42
C LEU A 82 -3.65 0.43 -12.66
N ALA A 83 -2.43 0.78 -13.09
CA ALA A 83 -1.43 -0.19 -13.53
C ALA A 83 -0.86 -1.05 -12.39
N GLU A 84 -0.87 -2.38 -12.52
CA GLU A 84 -0.30 -3.29 -11.49
C GLU A 84 1.23 -3.17 -11.39
N GLU A 85 1.91 -2.85 -12.49
CA GLU A 85 3.36 -2.66 -12.47
C GLU A 85 3.77 -1.50 -11.55
N GLU A 86 3.05 -0.38 -11.62
CA GLU A 86 3.29 0.75 -10.73
C GLU A 86 2.97 0.40 -9.26
N LEU A 87 1.88 -0.34 -9.03
CA LEU A 87 1.55 -0.84 -7.70
C LEU A 87 2.67 -1.73 -7.13
N ALA A 88 3.17 -2.68 -7.92
CA ALA A 88 4.26 -3.57 -7.52
C ALA A 88 5.55 -2.79 -7.20
N GLN A 89 5.86 -1.73 -7.95
CA GLN A 89 7.01 -0.86 -7.68
C GLN A 89 6.85 -0.12 -6.35
N ARG A 90 5.67 0.46 -6.09
CA ARG A 90 5.38 1.16 -4.82
C ARG A 90 5.45 0.20 -3.62
N LEU A 91 4.88 -1.00 -3.72
CA LEU A 91 4.96 -2.04 -2.68
C LEU A 91 6.40 -2.51 -2.44
N THR A 92 7.18 -2.68 -3.51
CA THR A 92 8.61 -3.01 -3.42
C THR A 92 9.40 -1.94 -2.69
N ALA A 93 9.13 -0.66 -3.00
CA ALA A 93 9.77 0.48 -2.34
C ALA A 93 9.43 0.51 -0.84
N LEU A 94 8.15 0.37 -0.49
CA LEU A 94 7.70 0.27 0.90
C LEU A 94 8.42 -0.87 1.64
N ARG A 95 8.45 -2.08 1.06
CA ARG A 95 9.14 -3.23 1.66
C ARG A 95 10.61 -2.94 1.96
N ARG A 96 11.31 -2.24 1.07
CA ARG A 96 12.73 -1.89 1.23
C ARG A 96 12.96 -0.79 2.26
N ALA A 97 11.98 0.08 2.47
CA ALA A 97 12.05 1.14 3.48
C ALA A 97 11.76 0.64 4.90
N LEU A 98 11.05 -0.48 5.05
CA LEU A 98 10.78 -1.08 6.36
C LEU A 98 12.08 -1.61 7.01
N PRO A 99 12.30 -1.34 8.32
CA PRO A 99 13.50 -1.80 9.04
C PRO A 99 13.58 -3.33 9.19
#